data_AF-A0A942DXV6-F1
#
_entry.id   AF-A0A942DXV6-F1
#
_cell.length_a   1.000
_cell.length_b   1.000
_cell.length_c   1.000
_cell.angle_alpha   90.00
_cell.angle_beta   90.00
_cell.angle_gamma   90.00
#
_symmetry.space_group_name_H-M   'P 1'
#
loop_
_entity.id
_entity.type
_entity.pdbx_description
1 polymer ?
#
loop_
_entity_poly.entity_id
_entity_poly.type
_entity_poly.pdbx_seq_one_letter_code
_entity_poly.pdbx_strand_id
1 'polypeptide(L)'
;MNRLAELLPFNAGETVASYCSRLAATCGYRHARSFGFDLSFRFQGLAIGDEPELEKFASILDVSASSLSPGAVVTNGHMNVLACEKLTRSHMERQRLRFCPFCVQDDERDKGGRRGFRSYGRLSWLVKPIRACRHHGARLITSDRKMHPMFIMISQPIWRRKRIISTTCWRRPHQWSPTHFSVMSRHVSGAQRLNPRGSTPCRFMLRSACARPSAHRKGMTSGSTAMR
;
A
#
# COMPACT_ATOMS: atom_id res chain seq x y z
N MET A 1 -2.34 17.94 -19.53
CA MET A 1 -2.20 16.49 -19.27
C MET A 1 -0.83 16.24 -18.67
N ASN A 2 -0.76 15.87 -17.39
CA ASN A 2 0.51 15.52 -16.74
C ASN A 2 0.81 14.04 -17.00
N ARG A 3 1.81 13.75 -17.83
CA ARG A 3 2.24 12.37 -18.17
C ARG A 3 3.05 11.69 -17.06
N LEU A 4 2.81 12.05 -15.79
CA LEU A 4 3.59 11.57 -14.65
C LEU A 4 3.47 10.06 -14.48
N ALA A 5 2.28 9.49 -14.68
CA ALA A 5 2.05 8.05 -14.61
C ALA A 5 2.77 7.25 -15.72
N GLU A 6 3.14 7.90 -16.84
CA GLU A 6 3.88 7.25 -17.92
C GLU A 6 5.37 7.07 -17.58
N LEU A 7 5.90 7.86 -16.64
CA LEU A 7 7.32 7.81 -16.26
C LEU A 7 7.68 6.51 -15.55
N LEU A 8 6.77 6.00 -14.72
CA LEU A 8 6.96 4.81 -13.90
C LEU A 8 5.62 4.11 -13.66
N PRO A 9 5.54 2.78 -13.80
CA PRO A 9 4.34 2.05 -13.42
C PRO A 9 4.18 2.00 -11.89
N PHE A 10 2.93 1.96 -11.45
CA PHE A 10 2.56 1.54 -10.09
C PHE A 10 2.58 0.00 -10.01
N ASN A 11 3.40 -0.56 -9.13
CA ASN A 11 3.61 -2.01 -9.10
C ASN A 11 2.64 -2.72 -8.15
N ALA A 12 2.30 -3.96 -8.47
CA ALA A 12 1.55 -4.82 -7.56
C ALA A 12 2.28 -5.00 -6.22
N GLY A 13 1.56 -4.77 -5.13
CA GLY A 13 2.10 -4.84 -3.77
C GLY A 13 3.01 -3.68 -3.37
N GLU A 14 3.12 -2.64 -4.20
CA GLU A 14 3.82 -1.39 -3.87
C GLU A 14 2.97 -0.50 -2.97
N THR A 15 3.61 0.25 -2.06
CA THR A 15 2.92 1.29 -1.29
C THR A 15 2.72 2.57 -2.10
N VAL A 16 1.60 3.27 -1.93
CA VAL A 16 1.39 4.58 -2.59
C VAL A 16 2.51 5.58 -2.26
N ALA A 17 2.98 5.57 -1.01
CA ALA A 17 4.10 6.40 -0.59
C ALA A 17 5.43 6.04 -1.27
N SER A 18 5.70 4.76 -1.54
CA SER A 18 6.83 4.34 -2.38
C SER A 18 6.68 4.88 -3.80
N TYR A 19 5.50 4.72 -4.39
CA TYR A 19 5.24 5.13 -5.76
C TYR A 19 5.45 6.63 -5.96
N CYS A 20 4.86 7.45 -5.08
CA CYS A 20 5.08 8.90 -5.06
C CYS A 20 6.58 9.25 -4.89
N SER A 21 7.30 8.52 -4.04
CA SER A 21 8.74 8.77 -3.82
C SER A 21 9.60 8.46 -5.05
N ARG A 22 9.28 7.42 -5.81
CA ARG A 22 9.98 7.09 -7.06
C ARG A 22 9.64 8.07 -8.17
N LEU A 23 8.38 8.49 -8.27
CA LEU A 23 7.95 9.52 -9.21
C LEU A 23 8.66 10.85 -8.95
N ALA A 24 8.66 11.31 -7.69
CA ALA A 24 9.37 12.51 -7.27
C ALA A 24 10.85 12.45 -7.67
N ALA A 25 11.53 11.33 -7.37
CA ALA A 25 12.93 11.15 -7.70
C ALA A 25 13.18 11.13 -9.22
N THR A 26 12.27 10.52 -10.00
CA THR A 26 12.36 10.51 -11.47
C THR A 26 12.21 11.91 -12.05
N CYS A 27 11.37 12.74 -11.44
CA CYS A 27 11.20 14.16 -11.75
C CYS A 27 12.34 15.06 -11.22
N GLY A 28 13.38 14.48 -10.59
CA GLY A 28 14.54 15.23 -10.10
C GLY A 28 14.40 15.79 -8.69
N TYR A 29 13.30 15.51 -7.99
CA TYR A 29 13.12 15.96 -6.62
C TYR A 29 13.99 15.16 -5.65
N ARG A 30 14.66 15.88 -4.74
CA ARG A 30 15.39 15.25 -3.63
C ARG A 30 14.45 14.53 -2.65
N HIS A 31 13.23 15.06 -2.49
CA HIS A 31 12.26 14.63 -1.48
C HIS A 31 10.83 14.61 -2.04
N ALA A 32 10.10 13.53 -1.74
CA ALA A 32 8.68 13.39 -2.13
C ALA A 32 7.77 14.45 -1.50
N ARG A 33 8.17 15.02 -0.36
CA ARG A 33 7.46 16.13 0.27
C ARG A 33 7.47 17.40 -0.59
N SER A 34 8.63 17.75 -1.15
CA SER A 34 8.76 18.92 -2.03
C SER A 34 7.95 18.71 -3.31
N PHE A 35 7.98 17.50 -3.86
CA PHE A 35 7.13 17.12 -4.99
C PHE A 35 5.63 17.27 -4.67
N GLY A 36 5.20 16.80 -3.49
CA GLY A 36 3.82 17.00 -3.05
C GLY A 36 3.45 18.47 -2.87
N PHE A 37 4.34 19.27 -2.28
CA PHE A 37 4.11 20.70 -2.08
C PHE A 37 3.89 21.43 -3.42
N ASP A 38 4.78 21.22 -4.40
CA ASP A 38 4.67 21.85 -5.72
C ASP A 38 3.41 21.43 -6.47
N LEU A 39 2.93 20.21 -6.21
CA LEU A 39 1.73 19.64 -6.82
C LEU A 39 0.48 19.76 -5.92
N SER A 40 0.56 20.55 -4.84
CA SER A 40 -0.57 20.85 -3.94
C SER A 40 -1.22 19.63 -3.25
N PHE A 41 -0.43 18.61 -2.90
CA PHE A 41 -0.85 17.48 -2.05
C PHE A 41 0.16 17.19 -0.93
N ARG A 42 -0.31 16.53 0.13
CA ARG A 42 0.52 16.20 1.30
C ARG A 42 1.02 14.77 1.19
N PHE A 43 2.33 14.61 1.02
CA PHE A 43 2.99 13.31 1.07
C PHE A 43 2.68 12.54 2.38
N GLN A 44 2.53 13.27 3.50
CA GLN A 44 2.12 12.66 4.77
C GLN A 44 0.77 11.98 4.67
N GLY A 45 -0.19 12.63 4.00
CA GLY A 45 -1.52 12.10 3.77
C GLY A 45 -1.46 10.79 3.01
N LEU A 46 -0.70 10.74 1.91
CA LEU A 46 -0.47 9.50 1.16
C LEU A 46 0.15 8.39 2.02
N ALA A 47 1.12 8.73 2.86
CA ALA A 47 1.76 7.77 3.73
C ALA A 47 0.82 7.18 4.79
N ILE A 48 -0.18 7.94 5.25
CA ILE A 48 -1.17 7.48 6.23
C ILE A 48 -2.52 7.07 5.60
N GLY A 49 -2.63 7.06 4.28
CA GLY A 49 -3.85 6.71 3.55
C GLY A 49 -4.99 7.70 3.79
N ASP A 50 -4.68 8.99 3.81
CA ASP A 50 -5.66 10.08 3.85
C ASP A 50 -6.37 10.18 2.50
N GLU A 51 -7.68 9.92 2.48
CA GLU A 51 -8.44 9.76 1.24
C GLU A 51 -8.43 11.02 0.35
N PRO A 52 -8.64 12.24 0.87
CA PRO A 52 -8.58 13.45 0.05
C PRO A 52 -7.21 13.68 -0.60
N GLU A 53 -6.12 13.24 0.05
CA GLU A 53 -4.78 13.36 -0.51
C GLU A 53 -4.51 12.27 -1.56
N LEU A 54 -5.07 11.07 -1.37
CA LEU A 54 -5.03 10.00 -2.37
C LEU A 54 -5.80 10.39 -3.63
N GLU A 55 -6.98 10.99 -3.49
CA GLU A 55 -7.79 11.49 -4.60
C GLU A 55 -7.07 12.59 -5.39
N LYS A 56 -6.48 13.57 -4.69
CA LYS A 56 -5.65 14.61 -5.34
C LYS A 56 -4.50 14.00 -6.12
N PHE A 57 -3.77 13.07 -5.50
CA PHE A 57 -2.64 12.42 -6.14
C PHE A 57 -3.06 11.59 -7.36
N ALA A 58 -4.18 10.87 -7.29
CA ALA A 58 -4.74 10.15 -8.42
C ALA A 58 -5.15 11.09 -9.56
N SER A 59 -5.78 12.22 -9.25
CA SER A 59 -6.15 13.27 -10.21
C SER A 59 -4.92 13.85 -10.93
N ILE A 60 -3.84 14.14 -10.20
CA ILE A 60 -2.57 14.62 -10.78
C ILE A 60 -1.95 13.62 -11.76
N LEU A 61 -2.11 12.32 -11.48
CA LEU A 61 -1.62 11.23 -12.30
C LEU A 61 -2.56 10.86 -13.45
N ASP A 62 -3.75 11.46 -13.51
CA ASP A 62 -4.81 11.12 -14.46
C ASP A 62 -5.23 9.64 -14.37
N VAL A 63 -5.34 9.12 -13.13
CA VAL A 63 -5.77 7.74 -12.84
C VAL A 63 -6.90 7.72 -11.81
N SER A 64 -7.63 6.61 -11.72
CA SER A 64 -8.63 6.44 -10.66
C SER A 64 -7.97 6.20 -9.30
N ALA A 65 -8.51 6.79 -8.22
CA ALA A 65 -8.03 6.51 -6.86
C ALA A 65 -8.13 5.02 -6.50
N SER A 66 -9.14 4.33 -7.03
CA SER A 66 -9.33 2.88 -6.87
C SER A 66 -8.14 2.07 -7.39
N SER A 67 -7.42 2.54 -8.43
CA SER A 67 -6.22 1.86 -8.94
C SER A 67 -5.03 1.92 -7.97
N LEU A 68 -4.98 2.94 -7.12
CA LEU A 68 -3.93 3.14 -6.11
C LEU A 68 -4.28 2.53 -4.75
N SER A 69 -5.57 2.34 -4.49
CA SER A 69 -6.10 1.79 -3.23
C SER A 69 -5.44 0.48 -2.76
N PRO A 70 -5.00 -0.47 -3.62
CA PRO A 70 -4.35 -1.68 -3.13
C PRO A 70 -3.02 -1.42 -2.41
N GLY A 71 -2.35 -0.30 -2.70
CA GLY A 71 -1.12 0.12 -2.05
C GLY A 71 -1.29 1.12 -0.92
N ALA A 72 -2.53 1.51 -0.60
CA ALA A 72 -2.81 2.46 0.47
C ALA A 72 -2.58 1.81 1.84
N VAL A 73 -2.00 2.58 2.76
CA VAL A 73 -1.82 2.17 4.16
C VAL A 73 -2.58 3.14 5.05
N VAL A 74 -3.84 2.81 5.32
CA VAL A 74 -4.75 3.71 6.05
C VAL A 74 -4.47 3.62 7.54
N THR A 75 -4.25 4.76 8.19
CA THR A 75 -3.92 4.83 9.62
C THR A 75 -5.07 5.46 10.37
N ASN A 76 -5.67 4.71 11.30
CA ASN A 76 -6.73 5.20 12.17
C ASN A 76 -6.33 4.96 13.63
N GLY A 77 -5.83 6.00 14.30
CA GLY A 77 -5.29 5.93 15.65
C GLY A 77 -4.16 4.91 15.77
N HIS A 78 -4.39 3.84 16.55
CA HIS A 78 -3.41 2.77 16.79
C HIS A 78 -3.45 1.62 15.76
N MET A 79 -4.43 1.67 14.85
CA MET A 79 -4.69 0.64 13.86
C MET A 79 -4.25 1.11 12.47
N ASN A 80 -3.70 0.18 11.70
CA ASN A 80 -3.31 0.37 10.31
C ASN A 80 -4.10 -0.64 9.48
N VAL A 81 -4.67 -0.19 8.37
CA VAL A 81 -5.33 -1.05 7.40
C VAL A 81 -4.46 -1.13 6.16
N LEU A 82 -4.14 -2.35 5.75
CA LEU A 82 -3.21 -2.68 4.67
C LEU A 82 -3.79 -3.85 3.90
N ALA A 83 -4.14 -3.67 2.62
CA ALA A 83 -4.71 -4.75 1.80
C ALA A 83 -5.85 -5.51 2.51
N CYS A 84 -6.79 -4.76 3.10
CA CYS A 84 -7.92 -5.24 3.93
C CYS A 84 -7.56 -5.87 5.29
N GLU A 85 -6.28 -6.01 5.62
CA GLU A 85 -5.82 -6.51 6.92
C GLU A 85 -5.65 -5.40 7.96
N LYS A 86 -6.04 -5.69 9.21
CA LYS A 86 -5.94 -4.75 10.34
C LYS A 86 -4.73 -5.10 11.21
N LEU A 87 -3.76 -4.19 11.26
CA LEU A 87 -2.52 -4.34 12.01
C LEU A 87 -2.33 -3.23 13.03
N THR A 88 -2.01 -3.61 14.26
CA THR A 88 -1.61 -2.64 15.29
C THR A 88 -0.26 -2.01 14.94
N ARG A 89 0.02 -0.85 15.54
CA ARG A 89 1.33 -0.18 15.42
C ARG A 89 2.52 -1.07 15.80
N SER A 90 2.36 -2.00 16.74
CA SER A 90 3.43 -2.92 17.15
C SER A 90 3.81 -3.92 16.06
N HIS A 91 2.86 -4.30 15.19
CA HIS A 91 3.07 -5.19 14.05
C HIS A 91 3.61 -4.48 12.79
N MET A 92 3.73 -3.15 12.82
CA MET A 92 4.18 -2.35 11.68
C MET A 92 5.59 -1.80 11.88
N GLU A 93 6.43 -1.85 10.85
CA GLU A 93 7.71 -1.16 10.72
C GLU A 93 7.53 0.01 9.75
N ARG A 94 7.37 1.21 10.31
CA ARG A 94 7.14 2.45 9.57
C ARG A 94 8.24 3.49 9.82
N GLN A 95 9.20 3.17 10.69
CA GLN A 95 10.28 4.09 11.10
C GLN A 95 11.62 3.72 10.48
N ARG A 96 11.75 2.51 9.92
CA ARG A 96 12.98 2.08 9.28
C ARG A 96 12.65 1.45 7.95
N LEU A 97 13.54 1.64 6.99
CA LEU A 97 13.39 1.00 5.71
C LEU A 97 13.70 -0.48 5.89
N ARG A 98 12.74 -1.34 5.54
CA ARG A 98 12.95 -2.78 5.48
C ARG A 98 12.81 -3.26 4.05
N PHE A 99 13.70 -4.13 3.59
CA PHE A 99 13.73 -4.56 2.20
C PHE A 99 14.47 -5.89 2.01
N CYS A 100 14.26 -6.50 0.84
CA CYS A 100 15.08 -7.61 0.36
C CYS A 100 16.10 -7.07 -0.65
N PRO A 101 17.42 -7.29 -0.46
CA PRO A 101 18.42 -6.78 -1.40
C PRO A 101 18.29 -7.42 -2.79
N PHE A 102 17.87 -8.69 -2.86
CA PHE A 102 17.66 -9.38 -4.13
C PHE A 102 16.44 -8.86 -4.89
N CYS A 103 15.32 -8.56 -4.20
CA CYS A 103 14.18 -7.90 -4.85
C CYS A 103 14.59 -6.56 -5.44
N VAL A 104 15.37 -5.76 -4.72
CA VAL A 104 15.82 -4.46 -5.24
C VAL A 104 16.67 -4.64 -6.50
N GLN A 105 17.62 -5.59 -6.49
CA GLN A 105 18.44 -5.87 -7.67
C GLN A 105 17.60 -6.35 -8.85
N ASP A 106 16.65 -7.26 -8.60
CA ASP A 106 15.74 -7.78 -9.63
C ASP A 106 14.84 -6.65 -10.16
N ASP A 107 14.33 -5.77 -9.30
CA ASP A 107 13.51 -4.63 -9.71
C ASP A 107 14.30 -3.67 -10.61
N GLU A 108 15.54 -3.33 -10.25
CA GLU A 108 16.39 -2.47 -11.07
C GLU A 108 16.74 -3.07 -12.44
N ARG A 109 16.87 -4.40 -12.50
CA ARG A 109 17.14 -5.12 -13.74
C ARG A 109 15.90 -5.22 -14.63
N ASP A 110 14.77 -5.62 -14.05
CA ASP A 110 13.62 -6.15 -14.80
C ASP A 110 12.45 -5.17 -14.93
N LYS A 111 12.35 -4.13 -14.07
CA LYS A 111 11.22 -3.19 -14.10
C LYS A 111 11.44 -2.00 -15.04
N GLY A 112 10.33 -1.46 -15.53
CA GLY A 112 10.31 -0.29 -16.42
C GLY A 112 10.61 1.03 -15.70
N GLY A 113 10.94 2.05 -16.51
CA GLY A 113 11.26 3.41 -16.05
C GLY A 113 12.75 3.68 -15.87
N ARG A 114 13.07 4.84 -15.27
CA ARG A 114 14.44 5.35 -15.15
C ARG A 114 15.28 4.50 -14.17
N ARG A 115 16.45 4.06 -14.62
CA ARG A 115 17.43 3.30 -13.79
C ARG A 115 17.76 4.06 -12.50
N GLY A 116 17.86 3.34 -11.39
CA GLY A 116 18.07 3.88 -10.05
C GLY A 116 16.78 4.18 -9.27
N PHE A 117 15.62 4.14 -9.94
CA PHE A 117 14.31 4.46 -9.35
C PHE A 117 13.24 3.38 -9.64
N ARG A 118 13.67 2.21 -10.09
CA ARG A 118 12.78 1.10 -10.49
C ARG A 118 12.37 0.25 -9.29
N SER A 119 13.30 0.08 -8.35
CA SER A 119 13.08 -0.61 -7.08
C SER A 119 12.05 0.11 -6.21
N TYR A 120 11.14 -0.67 -5.63
CA TYR A 120 9.99 -0.14 -4.92
C TYR A 120 9.74 -0.81 -3.57
N GLY A 121 9.09 -0.04 -2.70
CA GLY A 121 8.73 -0.43 -1.34
C GLY A 121 7.48 -1.28 -1.34
N ARG A 122 7.63 -2.52 -0.91
CA ARG A 122 6.53 -3.48 -0.84
C ARG A 122 5.74 -3.32 0.46
N LEU A 123 4.42 -3.49 0.39
CA LEU A 123 3.51 -3.51 1.53
C LEU A 123 3.95 -4.49 2.62
N SER A 124 4.35 -5.71 2.23
CA SER A 124 4.79 -6.77 3.15
C SER A 124 6.04 -6.40 3.95
N TRP A 125 6.87 -5.48 3.45
CA TRP A 125 8.05 -5.00 4.18
C TRP A 125 7.69 -4.11 5.36
N LEU A 126 6.47 -3.56 5.39
CA LEU A 126 5.94 -2.83 6.54
C LEU A 126 5.49 -3.76 7.67
N VAL A 127 5.25 -5.05 7.41
CA VAL A 127 4.68 -5.98 8.41
C VAL A 127 5.83 -6.67 9.18
N LYS A 128 6.06 -6.31 10.44
CA LYS A 128 7.21 -6.79 11.26
C LYS A 128 7.32 -8.32 11.36
N PRO A 129 6.24 -9.08 11.56
CA PRO A 129 6.32 -10.55 11.61
C PRO A 129 6.90 -11.22 10.35
N ILE A 130 6.83 -10.59 9.17
CA ILE A 130 7.30 -11.18 7.90
C ILE A 130 8.84 -11.15 7.80
N ARG A 131 9.58 -12.01 8.49
CA ARG A 131 11.06 -11.85 8.58
C ARG A 131 11.83 -12.15 7.30
N ALA A 132 11.23 -12.87 6.35
CA ALA A 132 11.88 -13.31 5.12
C ALA A 132 11.12 -12.84 3.86
N CYS A 133 11.87 -12.61 2.79
CA CYS A 133 11.32 -12.32 1.48
C CYS A 133 10.62 -13.56 0.92
N ARG A 134 9.35 -13.42 0.51
CA ARG A 134 8.61 -14.51 -0.15
C ARG A 134 9.22 -14.95 -1.48
N HIS A 135 9.88 -14.06 -2.20
CA HIS A 135 10.45 -14.36 -3.52
C HIS A 135 11.82 -15.04 -3.45
N HIS A 136 12.65 -14.66 -2.47
CA HIS A 136 14.06 -15.12 -2.41
C HIS A 136 14.38 -15.98 -1.18
N GLY A 137 13.45 -16.15 -0.25
CA GLY A 137 13.69 -16.83 1.03
C GLY A 137 14.70 -16.13 1.95
N ALA A 138 15.26 -14.99 1.53
CA ALA A 138 16.29 -14.28 2.28
C ALA A 138 15.69 -13.41 3.39
N ARG A 139 16.40 -13.30 4.52
CA ARG A 139 16.03 -12.40 5.62
C ARG A 139 15.93 -10.96 5.13
N LEU A 140 14.86 -10.27 5.50
CA LEU A 140 14.71 -8.84 5.20
C LEU A 140 15.70 -8.03 6.03
N ILE A 141 16.36 -7.07 5.38
CA ILE A 141 17.31 -6.15 6.00
C ILE A 141 16.53 -4.91 6.43
N THR A 142 16.80 -4.45 7.65
CA THR A 142 16.25 -3.19 8.18
C THR A 142 17.38 -2.18 8.29
N SER A 143 17.16 -0.96 7.81
CA SER A 143 18.13 0.12 7.95
C SER A 143 18.38 0.45 9.42
N ASP A 144 19.65 0.69 9.76
CA ASP A 144 20.08 1.20 11.06
C ASP A 144 19.54 2.60 11.33
N ARG A 145 19.46 3.42 10.28
CA ARG A 145 18.86 4.74 10.34
C ARG A 145 17.36 4.60 10.59
N LYS A 146 16.91 5.17 11.70
CA LYS A 146 15.53 5.60 11.86
C LYS A 146 15.29 6.62 10.76
N MET A 147 14.59 6.18 9.73
CA MET A 147 14.08 7.10 8.76
C MET A 147 12.87 7.74 9.42
N HIS A 148 12.85 9.07 9.56
CA HIS A 148 11.64 9.73 10.04
C HIS A 148 10.47 9.16 9.22
N PRO A 149 9.32 8.79 9.81
CA PRO A 149 8.22 8.04 9.15
C PRO A 149 7.67 8.63 7.84
N MET A 150 8.23 9.77 7.45
CA MET A 150 7.94 10.63 6.30
C MET A 150 8.98 10.55 5.18
N PHE A 151 9.99 9.69 5.32
CA PHE A 151 11.00 9.45 4.28
C PHE A 151 10.88 7.99 3.84
N ILE A 152 10.32 7.74 2.67
CA ILE A 152 10.52 6.48 1.96
C ILE A 152 11.48 6.76 0.81
N MET A 153 12.75 6.91 1.14
CA MET A 153 13.81 6.87 0.14
C MET A 153 14.28 5.42 -0.02
N ILE A 154 13.72 4.72 -1.00
CA ILE A 154 14.40 3.57 -1.64
C ILE A 154 15.27 4.08 -2.80
N SER A 155 15.08 5.35 -3.20
CA SER A 155 15.50 5.95 -4.47
C SER A 155 16.85 6.67 -4.46
N GLN A 156 17.59 6.73 -3.35
CA GLN A 156 18.97 7.21 -3.40
C GLN A 156 19.93 6.03 -3.66
N PRO A 157 21.10 6.25 -4.29
CA PRO A 157 22.13 5.23 -4.46
C PRO A 157 22.83 4.90 -3.13
N ILE A 158 22.05 4.63 -2.08
CA ILE A 158 22.48 4.05 -0.81
C ILE A 158 23.17 2.70 -1.08
N TRP A 159 22.78 2.00 -2.16
CA TRP A 159 23.41 0.78 -2.67
C TRP A 159 24.86 0.96 -3.15
N ARG A 160 25.31 2.18 -3.48
CA ARG A 160 26.71 2.44 -3.86
C ARG A 160 27.64 2.63 -2.66
N ARG A 161 27.13 2.90 -1.45
CA ARG A 161 27.98 2.94 -0.26
C ARG A 161 28.21 1.51 0.22
N LYS A 162 29.44 1.01 -0.02
CA LYS A 162 29.99 -0.30 0.40
C LYS A 162 29.81 -0.68 1.88
N ARG A 163 29.13 0.12 2.70
CA ARG A 163 29.03 -0.01 4.17
C ARG A 163 27.71 -0.58 4.69
N ILE A 164 26.68 -0.76 3.85
CA ILE A 164 25.39 -1.37 4.29
C ILE A 164 25.34 -2.88 4.01
N ILE A 165 26.20 -3.36 3.12
CA ILE A 165 26.29 -4.77 2.75
C ILE A 165 27.56 -5.33 3.41
N SER A 166 27.47 -5.77 4.67
CA SER A 166 28.53 -6.62 5.20
C SER A 166 28.51 -7.95 4.44
N THR A 167 29.67 -8.31 3.92
CA THR A 167 29.94 -9.32 2.89
C THR A 167 29.86 -10.76 3.39
N THR A 168 29.43 -11.01 4.61
CA THR A 168 29.43 -12.35 5.18
C THR A 168 28.10 -13.06 4.94
N CYS A 169 28.07 -13.86 3.87
CA CYS A 169 27.12 -14.96 3.63
C CYS A 169 25.75 -14.60 3.00
N TRP A 170 25.74 -13.97 1.83
CA TRP A 170 24.52 -13.82 1.02
C TRP A 170 24.61 -14.62 -0.28
N ARG A 171 24.72 -15.95 -0.18
CA ARG A 171 24.33 -16.79 -1.33
C ARG A 171 22.81 -16.72 -1.45
N ARG A 172 22.28 -16.52 -2.67
CA ARG A 172 20.86 -16.80 -2.93
C ARG A 172 20.61 -18.24 -2.42
N PRO A 173 19.67 -18.47 -1.49
CA PRO A 173 19.20 -19.83 -1.28
C PRO A 173 18.83 -20.38 -2.65
N HIS A 174 19.36 -21.55 -3.03
CA HIS A 174 18.93 -22.22 -4.24
C HIS A 174 17.40 -22.23 -4.27
N GLN A 175 16.84 -21.88 -5.44
CA GLN A 175 15.41 -21.68 -5.65
C GLN A 175 14.60 -22.77 -4.93
N TRP A 176 13.72 -22.36 -4.02
CA TRP A 176 12.65 -23.23 -3.57
C TRP A 176 11.72 -23.45 -4.76
N SER A 177 11.88 -24.58 -5.44
CA SER A 177 10.97 -25.04 -6.48
C SER A 177 9.57 -25.26 -5.87
N PRO A 178 8.47 -24.79 -6.49
CA PRO A 178 7.13 -24.83 -5.87
C PRO A 178 6.46 -26.21 -5.79
N THR A 179 7.19 -27.32 -6.01
CA THR A 179 6.58 -28.63 -6.28
C THR A 179 6.19 -29.45 -5.05
N HIS A 180 6.32 -28.94 -3.82
CA HIS A 180 6.04 -29.72 -2.60
C HIS A 180 4.82 -29.25 -1.79
N PHE A 181 3.75 -28.82 -2.47
CA PHE A 181 2.41 -28.71 -1.88
C PHE A 181 1.41 -29.61 -2.63
N SER A 182 1.74 -30.89 -2.74
CA SER A 182 0.75 -31.92 -3.06
C SER A 182 1.26 -33.24 -2.50
N VAL A 183 0.80 -33.60 -1.31
CA VAL A 183 0.49 -34.97 -0.83
C VAL A 183 0.08 -34.80 0.63
N MET A 184 -1.23 -34.73 0.88
CA MET A 184 -1.90 -35.40 1.99
C MET A 184 -3.41 -35.18 1.84
N SER A 185 -3.98 -35.90 0.87
CA SER A 185 -5.39 -36.25 0.86
C SER A 185 -5.48 -37.68 0.37
N ARG A 186 -5.43 -38.62 1.32
CA ARG A 186 -5.92 -39.99 1.15
C ARG A 186 -6.29 -40.55 2.52
N HIS A 187 -7.57 -40.93 2.60
CA HIS A 187 -8.19 -41.90 3.51
C HIS A 187 -8.35 -41.56 4.99
N VAL A 188 -9.58 -41.16 5.35
CA VAL A 188 -10.41 -41.96 6.26
C VAL A 188 -11.82 -42.02 5.68
N SER A 189 -12.18 -43.18 5.13
CA SER A 189 -13.57 -43.57 4.89
C SER A 189 -14.07 -44.22 6.19
N GLY A 190 -15.06 -43.59 6.83
CA GLY A 190 -15.71 -44.11 8.02
C GLY A 190 -17.14 -43.57 8.08
N ALA A 191 -18.06 -44.32 7.49
CA ALA A 191 -19.48 -44.05 7.56
C ALA A 191 -20.01 -44.33 8.96
N GLN A 192 -20.68 -43.36 9.59
CA GLN A 192 -21.69 -43.60 10.62
C GLN A 192 -22.76 -42.50 10.54
N ARG A 193 -24.01 -42.93 10.74
CA ARG A 193 -25.28 -42.29 10.38
C ARG A 193 -25.96 -41.80 11.68
N LEU A 194 -26.85 -40.78 11.56
CA LEU A 194 -27.85 -40.26 12.55
C LEU A 194 -27.30 -39.26 13.60
N ASN A 195 -27.94 -38.15 13.99
CA ASN A 195 -29.19 -37.43 13.65
C ASN A 195 -29.04 -35.96 14.16
N PRO A 196 -29.95 -35.00 13.82
CA PRO A 196 -29.72 -33.57 13.83
C PRO A 196 -30.14 -32.88 15.13
N ARG A 197 -29.53 -31.73 15.44
CA ARG A 197 -30.14 -30.62 16.20
C ARG A 197 -29.29 -29.36 16.10
N GLY A 198 -29.89 -28.32 15.50
CA GLY A 198 -29.76 -26.91 15.90
C GLY A 198 -28.39 -26.23 15.83
N SER A 199 -28.19 -25.39 14.81
CA SER A 199 -28.03 -23.94 15.00
C SER A 199 -27.83 -23.22 13.67
N THR A 200 -28.49 -22.08 13.59
CA THR A 200 -28.74 -21.13 12.48
C THR A 200 -27.51 -20.64 11.70
N PRO A 201 -27.63 -20.46 10.36
CA PRO A 201 -26.67 -19.69 9.57
C PRO A 201 -27.04 -18.19 9.53
N CYS A 202 -26.01 -17.35 9.71
CA CYS A 202 -26.09 -15.90 9.60
C CYS A 202 -26.31 -15.51 8.13
N ARG A 203 -27.52 -15.04 7.81
CA ARG A 203 -27.96 -14.64 6.47
C ARG A 203 -27.87 -13.11 6.38
N PHE A 204 -26.77 -12.57 5.85
CA PHE A 204 -26.69 -11.15 5.50
C PHE A 204 -27.40 -10.93 4.16
N MET A 205 -28.60 -10.34 4.21
CA MET A 205 -29.33 -9.91 3.02
C MET A 205 -28.67 -8.68 2.39
N LEU A 206 -28.36 -8.82 1.11
CA LEU A 206 -28.33 -7.74 0.13
C LEU A 206 -29.73 -7.15 -0.03
N ARG A 207 -29.89 -5.83 0.12
CA ARG A 207 -30.91 -5.06 -0.59
C ARG A 207 -30.37 -3.68 -0.98
N SER A 208 -30.07 -3.56 -2.27
CA SER A 208 -30.09 -2.30 -3.02
C SER A 208 -31.53 -2.02 -3.44
N ALA A 209 -31.98 -0.77 -3.39
CA ALA A 209 -33.03 -0.25 -4.26
C ALA A 209 -32.98 1.29 -4.33
N CYS A 210 -32.82 1.79 -5.55
CA CYS A 210 -32.99 3.19 -5.93
C CYS A 210 -34.47 3.59 -5.89
N ALA A 211 -34.77 4.86 -5.57
CA ALA A 211 -35.65 5.76 -6.33
C ALA A 211 -35.78 7.15 -5.65
N ARG A 212 -35.66 8.22 -6.45
CA ARG A 212 -35.88 9.65 -6.14
C ARG A 212 -37.39 10.02 -6.30
N PRO A 213 -37.80 11.30 -6.44
CA PRO A 213 -37.79 12.47 -5.52
C PRO A 213 -39.20 13.12 -5.40
N SER A 214 -39.39 14.11 -4.50
CA SER A 214 -40.37 15.26 -4.50
C SER A 214 -40.55 15.71 -3.03
N ALA A 215 -40.78 16.94 -2.59
CA ALA A 215 -41.26 18.17 -3.22
C ALA A 215 -40.84 19.41 -2.41
N HIS A 216 -40.83 20.54 -3.11
CA HIS A 216 -40.88 21.92 -2.61
C HIS A 216 -41.98 22.17 -1.56
N ARG A 217 -41.66 22.90 -0.48
CA ARG A 217 -42.51 23.99 0.05
C ARG A 217 -41.70 24.93 0.94
N LYS A 218 -41.37 26.11 0.41
CA LYS A 218 -41.03 27.30 1.22
C LYS A 218 -42.33 28.09 1.38
N GLY A 219 -42.78 28.25 2.62
CA GLY A 219 -43.87 29.16 2.97
C GLY A 219 -43.34 30.59 3.06
N MET A 220 -43.91 31.47 2.23
CA MET A 220 -43.91 32.92 2.41
C MET A 220 -45.08 33.27 3.33
N THR A 221 -44.85 34.06 4.36
CA THR A 221 -45.85 34.96 4.94
C THR A 221 -45.24 36.35 5.07
N SER A 222 -45.93 37.29 4.44
CA SER A 222 -45.68 38.72 4.35
C SER A 222 -46.60 39.49 5.29
N GLY A 223 -46.17 40.68 5.73
CA GLY A 223 -46.98 41.73 6.38
C GLY A 223 -46.12 42.48 7.42
N SER A 224 -45.40 43.56 7.10
CA SER A 224 -45.81 44.94 6.76
C SER A 224 -46.47 45.70 7.91
N THR A 225 -45.82 46.80 8.37
CA THR A 225 -46.33 48.11 8.90
C THR A 225 -45.14 48.77 9.64
N ALA A 226 -44.38 49.73 9.07
CA ALA A 226 -44.62 51.17 8.84
C ALA A 226 -44.34 52.09 10.06
N MET A 227 -43.55 53.15 9.81
CA MET A 227 -43.45 54.46 10.53
C MET A 227 -43.02 54.40 12.01
N ARG A 228 -42.02 55.13 12.52
CA ARG A 228 -41.54 56.51 12.32
C ARG A 228 -40.07 56.60 12.75
#